data_AF-A0A419S2J2-F1
#
_entry.id   AF-A0A419S2J2-F1
#
_cell.length_a   1.000
_cell.length_b   1.000
_cell.length_c   1.000
_cell.angle_alpha   90.00
_cell.angle_beta   90.00
_cell.angle_gamma   90.00
#
_symmetry.space_group_name_H-M   'P 1'
#
loop_
_entity.id
_entity.type
_entity.pdbx_description
1 polymer ?
#
loop_
_entity_poly.entity_id
_entity_poly.type
_entity_poly.pdbx_seq_one_letter_code
_entity_poly.pdbx_strand_id
1 'polypeptide(L)'
;MMKKQSTASTSGFLMGLMLGFLIGLAMFKETPRSERSEAFPYLVSAGALFCCYAGFKIGAYHDFQSYRDEFLGIKNISTRYRTQDGFWQIESLWQQYPAKEQILITTILDNETVSIFNNLVIANHGFAANGKSAQKLHDETLNDLVQQLKDNFKQSAG
;
A
#
# COMPACT_ATOMS: atom_id res chain seq x y z
N MET A 1 -19.21 5.74 -9.87
CA MET A 1 -17.93 6.35 -10.26
C MET A 1 -17.17 6.66 -8.96
N MET A 2 -16.17 5.87 -8.61
CA MET A 2 -15.33 6.12 -7.44
C MET A 2 -14.51 7.36 -7.75
N LYS A 3 -14.98 8.53 -7.30
CA LYS A 3 -14.24 9.78 -7.49
C LYS A 3 -12.91 9.61 -6.77
N LYS A 4 -11.80 9.79 -7.48
CA LYS A 4 -10.48 10.01 -6.86
C LYS A 4 -10.72 11.06 -5.78
N GLN A 5 -10.66 10.65 -4.51
CA GLN A 5 -10.70 11.61 -3.43
C GLN A 5 -9.43 12.43 -3.61
N SER A 6 -9.58 13.60 -4.24
CA SER A 6 -8.63 14.68 -4.16
C SER A 6 -8.71 15.22 -2.73
N THR A 7 -8.36 14.40 -1.74
CA THR A 7 -7.79 14.92 -0.52
C THR A 7 -6.43 15.42 -0.94
N ALA A 8 -6.39 16.63 -1.49
CA ALA A 8 -5.19 17.44 -1.37
C ALA A 8 -4.84 17.35 0.11
N SER A 9 -3.68 16.80 0.45
CA SER A 9 -3.39 16.31 1.80
C SER A 9 -3.26 17.46 2.80
N THR A 10 -4.39 18.06 3.14
CA THR A 10 -4.51 19.16 4.09
C THR A 10 -4.05 18.69 5.46
N SER A 11 -4.30 17.41 5.79
CA SER A 11 -3.79 16.75 7.00
C SER A 11 -2.26 16.62 7.00
N GLY A 12 -1.65 16.19 5.89
CA GLY A 12 -0.19 16.10 5.75
C GLY A 12 0.48 17.47 5.81
N PHE A 13 -0.13 18.47 5.17
CA PHE A 13 0.30 19.87 5.24
C PHE A 13 0.21 20.43 6.67
N LEU A 14 -0.90 20.19 7.38
CA LEU A 14 -1.08 20.60 8.78
C LEU A 14 -0.07 19.93 9.72
N MET A 15 0.18 18.63 9.56
CA MET A 15 1.23 17.94 10.32
C MET A 15 2.62 18.51 10.01
N GLY A 16 2.89 18.83 8.74
CA GLY A 16 4.11 19.52 8.32
C GLY A 16 4.28 20.90 8.96
N LEU A 17 3.21 21.70 9.01
CA LEU A 17 3.19 23.00 9.69
C LEU A 17 3.54 22.87 11.18
N MET A 18 2.87 21.94 11.88
CA MET A 18 3.09 21.72 13.31
C MET A 18 4.53 21.28 13.58
N LEU A 19 5.06 20.34 12.79
CA LEU A 19 6.42 19.85 12.95
C LEU A 19 7.46 20.94 12.65
N GLY A 20 7.26 21.72 11.58
CA GLY A 20 8.16 22.81 11.21
C GLY A 20 8.20 23.93 12.25
N PHE A 21 7.05 24.21 12.88
CA PHE A 21 6.99 25.15 14.00
C PHE A 21 7.78 24.66 15.21
N LEU A 22 7.63 23.38 15.59
CA LEU A 22 8.40 22.78 16.69
C LEU A 22 9.91 22.75 16.43
N ILE A 23 10.31 22.44 15.20
CA ILE A 23 11.73 22.48 14.78
C ILE A 23 12.26 23.91 14.85
N GLY A 24 11.49 24.89 14.40
CA GLY A 24 11.83 26.32 14.52
C GLY A 24 12.04 26.75 15.97
N LEU A 25 11.18 26.30 16.90
CA LEU A 25 11.34 26.54 18.34
C LEU A 25 12.59 25.85 18.94
N ALA A 26 12.88 24.63 18.50
CA ALA A 26 14.09 23.92 18.92
C ALA A 26 15.36 24.65 18.45
N MET A 27 15.41 25.07 17.19
CA MET A 27 16.53 25.84 16.64
C MET A 27 16.68 27.21 17.30
N PHE A 28 15.57 27.86 17.65
CA PHE A 28 15.57 29.11 18.39
C PHE A 28 16.26 28.98 19.76
N LYS A 29 16.09 27.84 20.45
CA LYS A 29 16.74 27.57 21.74
C LYS A 29 18.27 27.48 21.61
N GLU A 30 18.76 26.92 20.50
CA GLU A 30 20.20 26.75 20.21
C GLU A 30 20.85 28.03 19.65
N THR A 31 20.06 29.00 19.19
CA THR A 31 20.57 30.26 18.65
C THR A 31 21.13 31.16 19.78
N PRO A 32 22.27 31.87 19.59
CA PRO A 32 22.81 32.82 20.56
C PRO A 32 21.79 33.92 20.93
N ARG A 33 21.71 34.29 22.23
CA ARG A 33 20.70 35.25 22.71
C ARG A 33 20.71 36.61 22.00
N SER A 34 21.87 37.06 21.52
CA SER A 34 22.04 38.34 20.81
C SER A 34 21.40 38.35 19.42
N GLU A 35 21.25 37.19 18.78
CA GLU A 35 20.78 37.08 17.38
C GLU A 35 19.37 36.50 17.28
N ARG A 36 18.80 36.07 18.40
CA ARG A 36 17.51 35.35 18.47
C ARG A 36 16.35 36.07 17.81
N SER A 37 16.17 37.37 18.06
CA SER A 37 15.01 38.09 17.52
C SER A 37 15.07 38.27 16.01
N GLU A 38 16.28 38.40 15.45
CA GLU A 38 16.49 38.57 14.01
C GLU A 38 16.46 37.23 13.29
N ALA A 39 17.07 36.18 13.86
CA ALA A 39 17.13 34.85 13.25
C ALA A 39 15.81 34.07 13.35
N PHE A 40 15.00 34.31 14.38
CA PHE A 40 13.75 33.58 14.62
C PHE A 40 12.77 33.56 13.44
N PRO A 41 12.39 34.69 12.82
CA PRO A 41 11.45 34.67 11.69
C PRO A 41 12.00 33.86 10.51
N TYR A 42 13.30 33.92 10.24
CA TYR A 42 13.91 33.14 9.14
C TYR A 42 13.95 31.64 9.45
N LEU A 43 14.35 31.26 10.68
CA LEU A 43 14.42 29.86 11.10
C LEU A 43 13.04 29.20 11.14
N VAL A 44 12.04 29.89 11.70
CA VAL A 44 10.66 29.37 11.76
C VAL A 44 10.06 29.31 10.36
N SER A 45 10.25 30.33 9.51
CA SER A 45 9.70 30.33 8.15
C SER A 45 10.33 29.26 7.27
N ALA A 46 11.66 29.11 7.31
CA ALA A 46 12.37 28.08 6.55
C ALA A 46 11.99 26.67 7.02
N GLY A 47 11.96 26.44 8.33
CA GLY A 47 11.55 25.16 8.92
C GLY A 47 10.10 24.82 8.59
N ALA A 48 9.19 25.79 8.69
CA ALA A 48 7.79 25.63 8.32
C ALA A 48 7.64 25.28 6.84
N LEU A 49 8.25 26.04 5.92
CA LEU A 49 8.15 25.78 4.48
C LEU A 49 8.65 24.39 4.10
N PHE A 50 9.81 23.99 4.62
CA PHE A 50 10.37 22.66 4.34
C PHE A 50 9.47 21.55 4.88
N CYS A 51 9.02 21.65 6.13
CA CYS A 51 8.19 20.63 6.75
C CYS A 51 6.78 20.57 6.13
N CYS A 52 6.21 21.70 5.73
CA CYS A 52 4.96 21.75 4.97
C CYS A 52 5.08 21.02 3.65
N TYR A 53 6.14 21.28 2.89
CA TYR A 53 6.37 20.64 1.60
C TYR A 53 6.57 19.12 1.77
N ALA A 54 7.40 18.71 2.74
CA ALA A 54 7.62 17.31 3.05
C ALA A 54 6.33 16.62 3.52
N GLY A 55 5.60 17.23 4.45
CA GLY A 55 4.33 16.72 4.98
C GLY A 55 3.26 16.60 3.91
N PHE A 56 3.14 17.58 3.02
CA PHE A 56 2.23 17.51 1.87
C PHE A 56 2.57 16.34 0.94
N LYS A 57 3.86 16.15 0.60
CA LYS A 57 4.30 15.05 -0.26
C LYS A 57 4.04 13.68 0.37
N ILE A 58 4.37 13.51 1.65
CA ILE A 58 4.12 12.27 2.40
C ILE A 58 2.62 11.98 2.46
N GLY A 59 1.82 12.98 2.81
CA GLY A 59 0.38 12.82 2.91
C GLY A 59 -0.27 12.51 1.56
N ALA A 60 0.11 13.20 0.49
CA ALA A 60 -0.36 12.88 -0.86
C ALA A 60 0.03 11.47 -1.32
N TYR A 61 1.23 11.01 -0.93
CA TYR A 61 1.67 9.64 -1.20
C TYR A 61 0.84 8.61 -0.43
N HIS A 62 0.56 8.85 0.86
CA HIS A 62 -0.29 7.99 1.67
C HIS A 62 -1.73 7.91 1.16
N ASP A 63 -2.30 9.05 0.76
CA ASP A 63 -3.65 9.13 0.17
C ASP A 63 -3.70 8.37 -1.15
N PHE A 64 -2.66 8.50 -1.99
CA PHE A 64 -2.54 7.74 -3.22
C PHE A 64 -2.46 6.23 -2.97
N GLN A 65 -1.64 5.78 -2.00
CA GLN A 65 -1.57 4.38 -1.64
C GLN A 65 -2.92 3.86 -1.12
N SER A 66 -3.60 4.64 -0.29
CA SER A 66 -4.91 4.28 0.25
C SER A 66 -5.95 4.13 -0.85
N TYR A 67 -6.00 5.10 -1.78
CA TYR A 67 -6.88 5.05 -2.95
C TYR A 67 -6.57 3.86 -3.86
N ARG A 68 -5.29 3.61 -4.17
CA ARG A 68 -4.86 2.45 -4.96
C ARG A 68 -5.32 1.15 -4.30
N ASP A 69 -5.05 0.99 -3.01
CA ASP A 69 -5.32 -0.24 -2.28
C ASP A 69 -6.85 -0.47 -2.15
N GLU A 70 -7.64 0.59 -2.04
CA GLU A 70 -9.10 0.52 -2.07
C GLU A 70 -9.63 0.20 -3.48
N PHE A 71 -9.09 0.85 -4.52
CA PHE A 71 -9.46 0.63 -5.91
C PHE A 71 -9.16 -0.80 -6.34
N LEU A 72 -8.00 -1.34 -5.97
CA LEU A 72 -7.61 -2.72 -6.26
C LEU A 72 -8.38 -3.74 -5.41
N GLY A 73 -9.12 -3.31 -4.37
CA GLY A 73 -9.90 -4.19 -3.50
C GLY A 73 -9.06 -5.07 -2.56
N ILE A 74 -7.75 -4.85 -2.50
CA ILE A 74 -6.80 -5.73 -1.81
C ILE A 74 -6.95 -5.70 -0.28
N LYS A 75 -7.61 -4.68 0.28
CA LYS A 75 -7.96 -4.64 1.70
C LYS A 75 -9.04 -5.66 2.10
N ASN A 76 -9.79 -6.16 1.12
CA ASN A 76 -10.94 -7.04 1.32
C ASN A 76 -10.71 -8.44 0.72
N ILE A 77 -9.47 -8.93 0.72
CA ILE A 77 -9.15 -10.28 0.26
C ILE A 77 -9.71 -11.29 1.28
N SER A 78 -10.55 -12.20 0.79
CA SER A 78 -11.10 -13.32 1.56
C SER A 78 -10.45 -14.61 1.09
N THR A 79 -9.75 -15.29 1.99
CA THR A 79 -9.16 -16.61 1.72
C THR A 79 -10.04 -17.72 2.26
N ARG A 80 -10.30 -18.73 1.43
CA ARG A 80 -11.11 -19.91 1.74
C ARG A 80 -10.28 -21.17 1.51
N TYR A 81 -10.53 -22.18 2.34
CA TYR A 81 -9.90 -23.49 2.24
C TYR A 81 -10.97 -24.49 1.86
N ARG A 82 -10.74 -25.25 0.78
CA ARG A 82 -11.65 -26.30 0.32
C ARG A 82 -10.87 -27.57 0.06
N THR A 83 -11.58 -28.69 0.11
CA THR A 83 -11.07 -29.97 -0.39
C THR A 83 -11.91 -30.35 -1.59
N GLN A 84 -11.31 -30.44 -2.76
CA GLN A 84 -11.96 -30.82 -4.01
C GLN A 84 -11.29 -32.08 -4.54
N ASP A 85 -12.08 -33.11 -4.84
CA ASP A 85 -11.60 -34.40 -5.37
C ASP A 85 -10.52 -35.07 -4.50
N GLY A 86 -10.56 -34.86 -3.18
CA GLY A 86 -9.59 -35.38 -2.22
C GLY A 86 -8.30 -34.55 -2.11
N PHE A 87 -8.14 -33.51 -2.92
CA PHE A 87 -7.02 -32.57 -2.86
C PHE A 87 -7.41 -31.29 -2.13
N TRP A 88 -6.46 -30.71 -1.40
CA TRP A 88 -6.66 -29.40 -0.79
C TRP A 88 -6.63 -28.31 -1.88
N GLN A 89 -7.35 -27.22 -1.64
CA GLN A 89 -7.39 -26.04 -2.48
C GLN A 89 -7.49 -24.81 -1.58
N ILE A 90 -6.69 -23.80 -1.90
CA ILE A 90 -6.68 -22.50 -1.21
C ILE A 90 -7.08 -21.44 -2.22
N GLU A 91 -8.11 -20.66 -1.90
CA GLU A 91 -8.72 -19.70 -2.81
C GLU A 91 -8.78 -18.32 -2.14
N SER A 92 -8.15 -17.31 -2.73
CA SER A 92 -8.29 -15.90 -2.35
C SER A 92 -9.15 -15.17 -3.37
N LEU A 93 -10.21 -14.53 -2.90
CA LEU A 93 -11.11 -13.72 -3.71
C LEU A 93 -11.14 -12.28 -3.22
N TRP A 94 -11.17 -11.33 -4.16
CA TRP A 94 -11.45 -9.93 -3.88
C TRP A 94 -12.12 -9.24 -5.07
N GLN A 95 -12.74 -8.09 -4.80
CA GLN A 95 -13.38 -7.27 -5.84
C GLN A 95 -12.61 -5.98 -6.06
N GLN A 96 -12.04 -5.84 -7.26
CA GLN A 96 -11.46 -4.59 -7.76
C GLN A 96 -12.56 -3.67 -8.30
N TYR A 97 -12.41 -2.36 -8.16
CA TYR A 97 -13.30 -1.37 -8.77
C TYR A 97 -13.10 -1.28 -10.30
N PRO A 98 -14.15 -1.11 -11.14
CA PRO A 98 -15.57 -1.17 -10.81
C PRO A 98 -16.13 -2.60 -10.95
N ALA A 99 -16.14 -3.36 -9.86
CA ALA A 99 -16.73 -4.71 -9.78
C ALA A 99 -16.05 -5.79 -10.66
N LYS A 100 -14.73 -5.74 -10.82
CA LYS A 100 -13.94 -6.83 -11.38
C LYS A 100 -13.58 -7.81 -10.27
N GLU A 101 -14.16 -9.01 -10.31
CA GLU A 101 -13.76 -10.10 -9.41
C GLU A 101 -12.36 -10.59 -9.79
N GLN A 102 -11.57 -10.86 -8.76
CA GLN A 102 -10.20 -11.33 -8.86
C GLN A 102 -10.09 -12.59 -8.01
N ILE A 103 -9.59 -13.67 -8.61
CA ILE A 103 -9.53 -14.99 -7.98
C ILE A 103 -8.12 -15.55 -8.12
N LEU A 104 -7.50 -15.88 -7.00
CA LEU A 104 -6.26 -16.64 -6.93
C LEU A 104 -6.57 -18.01 -6.31
N ILE A 105 -6.22 -19.09 -7.01
CA ILE A 105 -6.39 -20.46 -6.54
C ILE A 105 -5.03 -21.12 -6.50
N THR A 106 -4.68 -21.73 -5.38
CA THR A 106 -3.56 -22.67 -5.29
C THR A 106 -4.13 -24.07 -5.10
N THR A 107 -3.79 -24.98 -6.01
CA THR A 107 -4.33 -26.35 -6.06
C THR A 107 -3.30 -27.29 -6.68
N ILE A 108 -3.64 -28.59 -6.74
CA ILE A 108 -2.86 -29.62 -7.41
C ILE A 108 -3.44 -29.84 -8.81
N LEU A 109 -2.63 -29.65 -9.84
CA LEU A 109 -2.93 -29.91 -11.24
C LEU A 109 -1.82 -30.79 -11.81
N ASP A 110 -2.16 -31.92 -12.43
CA ASP A 110 -1.18 -32.86 -13.01
C ASP A 110 -0.06 -33.30 -12.03
N ASN A 111 -0.44 -33.55 -10.77
CA ASN A 111 0.46 -33.86 -9.63
C ASN A 111 1.41 -32.74 -9.20
N GLU A 112 1.27 -31.53 -9.74
CA GLU A 112 2.06 -30.37 -9.37
C GLU A 112 1.19 -29.33 -8.65
N THR A 113 1.78 -28.64 -7.68
CA THR A 113 1.15 -27.54 -6.99
C THR A 113 1.28 -26.29 -7.82
N VAL A 114 0.15 -25.75 -8.29
CA VAL A 114 0.10 -24.58 -9.15
C VAL A 114 -0.73 -23.47 -8.52
N SER A 115 -0.34 -22.22 -8.77
CA SER A 115 -1.16 -21.05 -8.49
C SER A 115 -1.76 -20.50 -9.78
N ILE A 116 -3.07 -20.35 -9.80
CA ILE A 116 -3.89 -19.91 -10.92
C ILE A 116 -4.56 -18.60 -10.54
N PHE A 117 -4.32 -17.55 -11.32
CA PHE A 117 -4.97 -16.25 -11.16
C PHE A 117 -5.89 -15.99 -12.35
N ASN A 118 -7.20 -15.81 -12.10
CA ASN A 118 -8.24 -15.63 -13.13
C ASN A 118 -8.11 -16.61 -14.31
N ASN A 119 -8.03 -17.91 -14.01
CA ASN A 119 -7.88 -19.00 -14.98
C ASN A 119 -6.54 -19.04 -15.73
N LEU A 120 -5.54 -18.25 -15.32
CA LEU A 120 -4.19 -18.30 -15.87
C LEU A 120 -3.21 -18.84 -14.83
N VAL A 121 -2.43 -19.86 -15.17
CA VAL A 121 -1.36 -20.36 -14.31
C VAL A 121 -0.28 -19.28 -14.23
N ILE A 122 -0.01 -18.78 -13.02
CA ILE A 122 0.99 -17.73 -12.77
C ILE A 122 2.23 -18.25 -12.06
N ALA A 123 2.12 -19.38 -11.36
CA ALA A 123 3.26 -20.04 -10.72
C ALA A 123 3.08 -21.55 -10.70
N ASN A 124 4.18 -22.26 -10.92
CA ASN A 124 4.30 -23.69 -10.69
C ASN A 124 5.31 -23.89 -9.56
N HIS A 125 4.87 -24.51 -8.47
CA HIS A 125 5.65 -24.73 -7.26
C HIS A 125 6.25 -26.15 -7.20
N GLY A 126 6.05 -26.96 -8.24
CA GLY A 126 6.45 -28.35 -8.29
C GLY A 126 5.67 -29.22 -7.30
N PHE A 127 6.31 -30.23 -6.73
CA PHE A 127 5.68 -31.17 -5.81
C PHE A 127 5.61 -30.59 -4.38
N ALA A 128 4.49 -29.98 -3.99
CA ALA A 128 4.26 -29.63 -2.58
C ALA A 128 3.60 -30.79 -1.83
N ALA A 129 4.31 -31.37 -0.86
CA ALA A 129 3.91 -32.62 -0.20
C ALA A 129 2.81 -32.48 0.86
N ASN A 130 2.37 -31.27 1.27
CA ASN A 130 1.35 -31.10 2.30
C ASN A 130 0.64 -29.72 2.24
N GLY A 131 -0.55 -29.64 2.86
CA GLY A 131 -1.39 -28.44 2.90
C GLY A 131 -0.79 -27.24 3.65
N LYS A 132 0.22 -27.43 4.51
CA LYS A 132 0.93 -26.30 5.17
C LYS A 132 1.91 -25.62 4.23
N SER A 133 2.67 -26.40 3.47
CA SER A 133 3.55 -25.90 2.40
C SER A 133 2.73 -25.19 1.34
N ALA A 134 1.56 -25.73 0.99
CA ALA A 134 0.62 -25.10 0.08
C ALA A 134 0.16 -23.70 0.51
N GLN A 135 -0.19 -23.53 1.78
CA GLN A 135 -0.60 -22.23 2.31
C GLN A 135 0.53 -21.21 2.21
N LYS A 136 1.76 -21.62 2.57
CA LYS A 136 2.92 -20.73 2.43
C LYS A 136 3.12 -20.29 0.97
N LEU A 137 3.05 -21.22 0.01
CA LEU A 137 3.20 -20.93 -1.41
C LEU A 137 2.06 -20.04 -1.94
N HIS A 138 0.84 -20.25 -1.43
CA HIS A 138 -0.31 -19.41 -1.75
C HIS A 138 -0.10 -17.98 -1.25
N ASP A 139 0.30 -17.81 0.01
CA ASP A 139 0.53 -16.50 0.61
C ASP A 139 1.70 -15.75 -0.08
N GLU A 140 2.78 -16.46 -0.42
CA GLU A 140 3.90 -15.90 -1.21
C GLU A 140 3.42 -15.43 -2.59
N THR A 141 2.69 -16.29 -3.31
CA THR A 141 2.14 -15.92 -4.63
C THR A 141 1.17 -14.75 -4.53
N LEU A 142 0.31 -14.73 -3.51
CA LEU A 142 -0.66 -13.66 -3.29
C LEU A 142 0.06 -12.33 -3.03
N ASN A 143 1.09 -12.32 -2.19
CA ASN A 143 1.88 -11.12 -1.90
C ASN A 143 2.58 -10.60 -3.16
N ASP A 144 3.22 -11.47 -3.92
CA ASP A 144 3.89 -11.10 -5.18
C ASP A 144 2.89 -10.55 -6.19
N LEU A 145 1.74 -11.21 -6.34
CA LEU A 145 0.67 -10.77 -7.24
C LEU A 145 0.11 -9.40 -6.82
N VAL A 146 -0.18 -9.21 -5.53
CA VAL A 146 -0.66 -7.94 -4.98
C VAL A 146 0.38 -6.84 -5.23
N GLN A 147 1.67 -7.14 -5.03
CA GLN A 147 2.75 -6.19 -5.28
C GLN A 147 2.82 -5.82 -6.78
N GLN A 148 2.75 -6.80 -7.68
CA GLN A 148 2.69 -6.54 -9.13
C GLN A 148 1.47 -5.71 -9.53
N LEU A 149 0.30 -5.95 -8.93
CA LEU A 149 -0.89 -5.14 -9.16
C LEU A 149 -0.70 -3.71 -8.67
N LYS A 150 -0.04 -3.51 -7.54
CA LYS A 150 0.31 -2.18 -7.00
C LYS A 150 1.30 -1.44 -7.89
N ASP A 151 2.31 -2.13 -8.41
CA ASP A 151 3.37 -1.54 -9.24
C ASP A 151 2.87 -1.19 -10.64
N ASN A 152 1.96 -2.01 -11.18
CA ASN A 152 1.31 -1.76 -12.47
C ASN A 152 0.10 -0.82 -12.37
N PHE A 153 -0.23 -0.32 -11.17
CA PHE A 153 -1.29 0.66 -10.97
C PHE A 153 -0.87 2.03 -11.51
N LYS A 154 -0.90 2.18 -12.83
CA LYS A 154 -0.78 3.47 -13.49
C LYS A 154 -2.04 4.26 -13.17
N GLN A 155 -1.87 5.52 -12.74
CA GLN A 155 -2.97 6.46 -12.51
C GLN A 155 -3.84 6.57 -13.76
N SER A 156 -4.84 5.70 -13.88
CA SER A 156 -5.93 5.78 -14.85
C SER A 156 -6.97 6.74 -14.28
N ALA A 157 -6.57 7.99 -14.10
CA ALA A 157 -7.43 9.11 -13.72
C ALA A 157 -6.64 10.41 -13.87
N GLY A 158 -6.40 10.80 -15.13
CA GLY A 158 -6.52 12.20 -15.54
C GLY A 158 -8.00 12.55 -15.61
#